data_AF-A0A413GE24-F1
#
_entry.id   AF-A0A413GE24-F1
#
_cell.length_a   1.000
_cell.length_b   1.000
_cell.length_c   1.000
_cell.angle_alpha   90.00
_cell.angle_beta   90.00
_cell.angle_gamma   90.00
#
_symmetry.space_group_name_H-M   'P 1'
#
loop_
_entity.id
_entity.type
_entity.pdbx_description
1 polymer ?
#
loop_
_entity_poly.entity_id
_entity_poly.type
_entity_poly.pdbx_seq_one_letter_code
_entity_poly.pdbx_strand_id
1 'polypeptide(L)'
;MPKLSRKPYDETFILEVLRDYYLSGLSIIATAKKWGVFHPTTLLRWIQCYPIDSESLSLSAELISKLKMKNTSKSRDQLLEEEILRLKKALELEKLRSHAFKKLIESAEKEEGISILKKMVPDSDGPSPGVSPDQRENSLRTVWHVPPGLLQEEKDTSLA
;
A
#
# COMPACT_ATOMS: atom_id res chain seq x y z
N MET A 1 -49.12 31.09 17.79
CA MET A 1 -48.10 30.08 17.39
C MET A 1 -48.76 29.11 16.43
N PRO A 2 -48.39 29.08 15.14
CA PRO A 2 -48.97 28.10 14.22
C PRO A 2 -48.46 26.71 14.63
N LYS A 3 -49.39 25.78 14.86
CA LYS A 3 -49.09 24.38 15.11
C LYS A 3 -48.61 23.77 13.79
N LEU A 4 -47.31 23.50 13.69
CA LEU A 4 -46.72 22.89 12.50
C LEU A 4 -47.10 21.40 12.49
N SER A 5 -48.04 21.05 11.61
CA SER A 5 -48.41 19.67 11.33
C SER A 5 -47.17 18.89 10.88
N ARG A 6 -46.92 17.72 11.47
CA ARG A 6 -45.87 16.79 11.03
C ARG A 6 -46.15 16.39 9.58
N LYS A 7 -45.43 16.97 8.62
CA LYS A 7 -45.38 16.42 7.27
C LYS A 7 -44.56 15.12 7.34
N PRO A 8 -45.06 13.99 6.81
CA PRO A 8 -44.24 12.81 6.67
C PRO A 8 -43.10 13.14 5.70
N TYR A 9 -41.87 12.79 6.08
CA TYR A 9 -40.74 12.85 5.15
C TYR A 9 -40.83 11.64 4.24
N ASP A 10 -40.52 11.85 2.96
CA ASP A 10 -40.42 10.74 2.03
C ASP A 10 -39.24 9.83 2.39
N GLU A 11 -39.38 8.53 2.16
CA GLU A 11 -38.36 7.55 2.54
C GLU A 11 -37.06 7.78 1.76
N THR A 12 -37.16 8.15 0.48
CA THR A 12 -35.98 8.45 -0.35
C THR A 12 -35.18 9.62 0.22
N PHE A 13 -35.86 10.67 0.66
CA PHE A 13 -35.25 11.81 1.31
C PHE A 13 -34.56 11.41 2.63
N ILE A 14 -35.19 10.57 3.44
CA ILE A 14 -34.59 10.06 4.69
C ILE A 14 -33.28 9.33 4.39
N LEU A 15 -33.29 8.45 3.39
CA LEU A 15 -32.11 7.67 3.01
C LEU A 15 -30.99 8.54 2.44
N GLU A 16 -31.30 9.57 1.65
CA GLU A 16 -30.31 10.53 1.14
C GLU A 16 -29.65 11.32 2.28
N VAL A 17 -30.44 11.81 3.23
CA VAL A 17 -29.92 12.55 4.39
C VAL A 17 -29.04 11.65 5.26
N LEU A 18 -29.45 10.40 5.50
CA LEU A 18 -28.63 9.43 6.24
C LEU A 18 -27.33 9.12 5.49
N ARG A 19 -27.39 8.87 4.19
CA ARG A 19 -26.19 8.64 3.37
C ARG A 19 -25.21 9.80 3.49
N ASP A 20 -25.69 11.03 3.36
CA ASP A 20 -24.85 12.23 3.50
C ASP A 20 -24.32 12.41 4.93
N TYR A 21 -25.11 12.09 5.97
CA TYR A 21 -24.65 12.10 7.36
C TYR A 21 -23.41 11.21 7.56
N TYR A 22 -23.48 9.96 7.09
CA TYR A 22 -22.37 9.01 7.26
C TYR A 22 -21.18 9.32 6.35
N LEU A 23 -21.39 9.88 5.15
CA LEU A 23 -20.30 10.28 4.25
C LEU A 23 -19.59 11.58 4.67
N SER A 24 -20.35 12.55 5.18
CA SER A 24 -19.82 13.87 5.53
C SER A 24 -19.17 13.91 6.91
N GLY A 25 -19.51 12.98 7.81
CA GLY A 25 -19.00 12.94 9.18
C GLY A 25 -19.44 14.13 10.04
N LEU A 26 -20.45 14.89 9.60
CA LEU A 26 -20.96 16.05 10.32
C LEU A 26 -21.76 15.64 11.55
N SER A 27 -21.86 16.53 12.54
CA SER A 27 -22.74 16.29 13.70
C SER A 27 -24.21 16.23 13.26
N ILE A 28 -25.05 15.57 14.07
CA ILE A 28 -26.50 15.46 13.83
C ILE A 28 -27.13 16.85 13.65
N ILE A 29 -26.71 17.83 14.46
CA ILE A 29 -27.22 19.21 14.41
C ILE A 29 -26.79 19.90 13.11
N ALA A 30 -25.52 19.77 12.72
CA ALA A 30 -25.00 20.35 11.49
C ALA A 30 -25.68 19.75 10.25
N THR A 31 -25.90 18.44 10.25
CA THR A 31 -26.58 17.72 9.16
C THR A 31 -28.05 18.11 9.07
N ALA A 32 -28.75 18.19 10.21
CA ALA A 32 -30.14 18.66 10.25
C ALA A 32 -30.27 20.09 9.71
N LYS A 33 -29.32 20.97 10.03
CA LYS A 33 -29.27 22.34 9.50
C LYS A 33 -29.01 22.37 8.00
N LYS A 34 -28.08 21.55 7.50
CA LYS A 34 -27.74 21.42 6.06
C LYS A 34 -28.95 20.99 5.23
N TRP A 35 -29.71 20.02 5.73
CA TRP A 35 -30.84 19.42 5.01
C TRP A 35 -32.21 20.01 5.39
N GLY A 36 -32.25 21.05 6.22
CA GLY A 36 -33.49 21.70 6.63
C GLY A 36 -34.42 20.82 7.47
N VAL A 37 -33.87 19.80 8.17
CA VAL A 37 -34.65 18.94 9.06
C VAL A 37 -35.06 19.75 10.29
N PHE A 38 -36.36 19.82 10.54
CA PHE A 38 -36.95 20.73 11.53
C PHE A 38 -36.43 20.52 12.96
N HIS A 39 -36.15 19.26 13.34
CA HIS A 39 -35.60 18.92 14.65
C HIS A 39 -34.46 17.92 14.52
N PRO A 40 -33.29 18.16 15.16
CA PRO A 40 -32.19 17.19 15.20
C PRO A 40 -32.59 15.82 15.77
N THR A 41 -33.59 15.79 16.66
CA THR A 41 -34.16 14.55 17.21
C THR A 41 -34.86 13.69 16.16
N THR A 42 -35.31 14.28 15.05
CA THR A 42 -35.87 13.55 13.91
C THR A 42 -34.79 12.77 13.18
N LEU A 43 -33.61 13.38 12.98
CA LEU A 43 -32.46 12.68 12.39
C LEU A 43 -31.94 11.58 13.32
N LEU A 44 -31.89 11.83 14.64
CA LEU A 44 -31.54 10.80 15.62
C LEU A 44 -32.51 9.59 15.55
N ARG A 45 -33.81 9.85 15.40
CA ARG A 45 -34.80 8.79 15.22
C ARG A 45 -34.57 8.01 13.92
N TRP A 46 -34.22 8.66 12.82
CA TRP A 46 -33.89 7.97 11.57
C TRP A 46 -32.66 7.08 11.71
N ILE A 47 -31.61 7.55 12.38
CA ILE A 47 -30.41 6.73 12.66
C ILE A 47 -30.78 5.46 13.45
N GLN A 48 -31.71 5.57 14.40
CA GLN A 48 -32.20 4.41 15.16
C GLN A 48 -33.11 3.48 14.34
N CYS A 49 -33.93 4.04 13.45
CA CYS A 49 -34.82 3.25 12.59
C CYS A 49 -34.11 2.59 11.41
N TYR A 50 -32.96 3.12 10.99
CA TYR A 50 -32.12 2.59 9.91
C TYR A 50 -30.69 2.32 10.43
N PRO A 51 -30.50 1.33 11.33
CA PRO A 51 -29.18 1.03 11.85
C PRO A 51 -28.30 0.42 10.76
N ILE A 52 -27.17 1.08 10.45
CA ILE A 52 -26.13 0.53 9.57
C ILE A 52 -25.49 -0.70 10.21
N ASP A 53 -25.30 -0.69 11.53
CA ASP A 53 -24.64 -1.78 12.27
C ASP A 53 -25.53 -3.02 12.46
N SER A 54 -26.69 -3.08 11.80
CA SER A 54 -27.53 -4.27 11.81
C SER A 54 -26.74 -5.44 11.19
N GLU A 55 -26.67 -6.57 11.91
CA GLU A 55 -26.08 -7.86 11.49
C GLU A 55 -26.48 -8.31 10.05
N SER A 56 -27.54 -7.73 9.50
CA SER A 56 -27.99 -7.84 8.11
C SER A 56 -27.06 -7.23 7.05
N LEU A 57 -26.02 -6.47 7.43
CA LEU A 57 -24.94 -6.05 6.52
C LEU A 57 -23.74 -7.02 6.50
N SER A 58 -23.91 -8.23 7.05
CA SER A 58 -22.97 -9.32 6.79
C SER A 58 -22.84 -9.52 5.28
N LEU A 59 -21.61 -9.70 4.80
CA LEU A 59 -21.35 -10.07 3.40
C LEU A 59 -22.20 -11.30 3.03
N SER A 60 -22.64 -11.41 1.77
CA SER A 60 -23.34 -12.62 1.29
C SER A 60 -22.56 -13.87 1.70
N ALA A 61 -23.27 -14.90 2.17
CA ALA A 61 -22.66 -16.16 2.59
C ALA A 61 -21.73 -16.76 1.51
N GLU A 62 -22.02 -16.50 0.23
CA GLU A 62 -21.18 -16.86 -0.91
C GLU A 62 -19.85 -16.09 -0.91
N LEU A 63 -19.88 -14.77 -0.70
CA LEU A 63 -18.69 -13.92 -0.61
C LEU A 63 -17.87 -14.25 0.63
N ILE A 64 -18.53 -14.50 1.76
CA ILE A 64 -17.88 -14.99 2.97
C ILE A 64 -17.20 -16.32 2.67
N SER A 65 -17.85 -17.28 2.03
CA SER A 65 -17.24 -18.58 1.68
C SER A 65 -16.02 -18.43 0.77
N LYS A 66 -16.09 -17.53 -0.22
CA LYS A 66 -14.97 -17.23 -1.13
C LYS A 66 -13.80 -16.53 -0.43
N LEU A 67 -14.09 -15.63 0.51
CA LEU A 67 -13.11 -14.80 1.22
C LEU A 67 -12.57 -15.48 2.49
N LYS A 68 -13.34 -16.40 3.09
CA LYS A 68 -12.98 -17.12 4.30
C LYS A 68 -11.69 -17.86 4.02
N MET A 69 -10.61 -17.33 4.60
CA MET A 69 -9.32 -17.98 4.55
C MET A 69 -9.51 -19.41 5.06
N LYS A 70 -8.98 -20.38 4.30
CA LYS A 70 -9.03 -21.80 4.63
C LYS A 70 -8.20 -22.02 5.89
N ASN A 71 -8.76 -21.71 7.05
CA ASN A 71 -8.22 -22.00 8.38
C ASN A 71 -8.45 -23.48 8.74
N THR A 72 -8.49 -24.35 7.74
CA THR A 72 -8.33 -25.78 7.94
C THR A 72 -6.85 -26.01 8.19
N SER A 73 -6.49 -26.69 9.27
CA SER A 73 -5.13 -27.16 9.50
C SER A 73 -4.68 -27.97 8.28
N LYS A 74 -3.96 -27.31 7.37
CA LYS A 74 -3.51 -27.93 6.12
C LYS A 74 -2.56 -29.06 6.51
N SER A 75 -2.70 -30.21 5.85
CA SER A 75 -1.74 -31.29 6.03
C SER A 75 -0.35 -30.79 5.61
N ARG A 76 0.71 -31.30 6.24
CA ARG A 76 2.10 -30.95 5.91
C ARG A 76 2.37 -31.04 4.40
N ASP A 77 1.83 -32.06 3.74
CA ASP A 77 2.03 -32.28 2.30
C ASP A 77 1.37 -31.18 1.45
N GLN A 78 0.21 -30.66 1.89
CA GLN A 78 -0.46 -29.56 1.19
C GLN A 78 0.34 -28.25 1.30
N LEU A 79 0.93 -27.99 2.47
CA LEU A 79 1.81 -26.83 2.67
C LEU A 79 3.07 -26.94 1.80
N LEU A 80 3.64 -28.14 1.69
CA LEU A 80 4.80 -28.38 0.83
C LEU A 80 4.47 -28.17 -0.64
N GLU A 81 3.32 -28.67 -1.13
CA GLU A 81 2.90 -28.46 -2.52
C GLU A 81 2.65 -26.98 -2.84
N GLU A 82 2.00 -26.25 -1.92
CA GLU A 82 1.80 -24.80 -2.05
C GLU A 82 3.14 -24.05 -2.14
N GLU A 83 4.11 -24.44 -1.33
CA GLU A 83 5.46 -23.86 -1.34
C GLU A 83 6.19 -24.17 -2.64
N ILE A 84 6.13 -25.42 -3.12
CA ILE A 84 6.75 -25.82 -4.39
C ILE A 84 6.15 -25.00 -5.55
N LEU A 85 4.83 -24.83 -5.58
CA LEU A 85 4.15 -24.02 -6.59
C LEU A 85 4.62 -22.57 -6.51
N ARG A 86 4.65 -21.99 -5.31
CA ARG A 86 5.13 -20.62 -5.07
C ARG A 86 6.56 -20.43 -5.56
N LEU A 87 7.46 -21.35 -5.20
CA LEU A 87 8.88 -21.32 -5.60
C LEU A 87 9.06 -21.46 -7.10
N LYS A 88 8.31 -22.36 -7.76
CA LYS A 88 8.34 -22.50 -9.22
C LYS A 88 7.94 -21.19 -9.91
N LYS A 89 6.87 -20.55 -9.46
CA LYS A 89 6.43 -19.26 -10.01
C LYS A 89 7.48 -18.16 -9.81
N ALA A 90 8.10 -18.09 -8.63
CA ALA A 90 9.18 -17.14 -8.36
C ALA A 90 10.38 -17.39 -9.27
N LEU A 91 10.76 -18.65 -9.47
CA LEU A 91 11.85 -19.04 -10.35
C LEU A 91 11.57 -18.69 -11.82
N GLU A 92 10.36 -18.93 -12.31
CA GLU A 92 9.95 -18.57 -13.67
C GLU A 92 10.04 -17.06 -13.90
N LEU A 93 9.56 -16.26 -12.93
CA LEU A 93 9.66 -14.81 -12.98
C LEU A 93 11.11 -14.34 -13.02
N GLU A 94 11.98 -14.90 -12.18
CA GLU A 94 13.38 -14.51 -12.14
C GLU A 94 14.13 -14.90 -13.42
N LYS A 95 13.81 -16.06 -14.01
CA LYS A 95 14.34 -16.45 -15.33
C LYS A 95 13.91 -15.48 -16.42
N LEU A 96 12.64 -15.08 -16.42
CA LEU A 96 12.11 -14.11 -17.38
C LEU A 96 12.80 -12.74 -17.21
N ARG A 97 12.98 -12.29 -15.97
CA ARG A 97 13.66 -11.04 -15.64
C ARG A 97 15.13 -11.07 -16.10
N SER A 98 15.84 -12.14 -15.78
CA SER A 98 17.23 -12.35 -16.22
C SER A 98 17.35 -12.35 -17.74
N HIS A 99 16.40 -12.99 -18.44
CA HIS A 99 16.37 -13.01 -19.90
C HIS A 99 16.11 -11.61 -20.50
N ALA A 100 15.16 -10.86 -19.93
CA ALA A 100 14.86 -9.51 -20.36
C ALA A 100 16.08 -8.58 -20.21
N PHE A 101 16.80 -8.66 -19.08
CA PHE A 101 18.03 -7.89 -18.89
C PHE A 101 19.13 -8.28 -19.88
N LYS A 102 19.30 -9.58 -20.16
CA LYS A 102 20.25 -10.01 -21.18
C LYS A 102 19.92 -9.41 -22.54
N LYS A 103 18.65 -9.40 -22.93
CA LYS A 103 18.18 -8.79 -24.19
C LYS A 103 18.37 -7.28 -24.24
N LEU A 104 18.15 -6.60 -23.11
CA LEU A 104 18.39 -5.17 -22.98
C LEU A 104 19.88 -4.85 -23.17
N ILE A 105 20.76 -5.63 -22.56
CA ILE A 105 22.22 -5.47 -22.71
C ILE A 105 22.62 -5.71 -24.17
N GLU A 106 22.19 -6.81 -24.79
CA GLU A 106 22.47 -7.10 -26.21
C GLU A 106 22.03 -5.97 -27.15
N SER A 107 20.89 -5.33 -26.85
CA SER A 107 20.37 -4.20 -27.64
C SER A 107 21.20 -2.94 -27.44
N ALA A 108 21.57 -2.62 -26.19
CA ALA A 108 22.39 -1.46 -25.86
C ALA A 108 23.82 -1.58 -26.45
N GLU A 109 24.45 -2.76 -26.38
CA GLU A 109 25.77 -2.99 -26.97
C GLU A 109 25.74 -2.83 -28.50
N LYS A 110 24.62 -3.21 -29.14
CA LYS A 110 24.44 -3.05 -30.58
C LYS A 110 24.22 -1.59 -31.01
N GLU A 111 23.50 -0.81 -30.20
CA GLU A 111 23.21 0.61 -30.49
C GLU A 111 24.42 1.51 -30.23
N GLU A 112 25.10 1.32 -29.10
CA GLU A 112 26.20 2.18 -28.65
C GLU A 112 27.58 1.69 -29.13
N GLY A 113 27.69 0.44 -29.63
CA GLY A 113 28.95 -0.15 -30.07
C GLY A 113 29.96 -0.39 -28.93
N ILE A 114 29.53 -0.32 -27.67
CA ILE A 114 30.36 -0.51 -26.47
C ILE A 114 30.05 -1.89 -25.88
N SER A 115 31.09 -2.67 -25.54
CA SER A 115 30.92 -3.91 -24.78
C SER A 115 30.71 -3.62 -23.29
N ILE A 116 29.49 -3.86 -22.79
CA ILE A 116 29.10 -3.66 -21.39
C ILE A 116 29.50 -4.89 -20.54
N LEU A 117 29.45 -6.09 -21.11
CA LEU A 117 29.77 -7.34 -20.39
C LEU A 117 31.27 -7.63 -20.28
N LYS A 118 32.10 -7.00 -21.11
CA LYS A 118 33.55 -7.15 -21.09
C LYS A 118 34.12 -6.09 -20.15
N LYS A 119 34.65 -6.48 -18.99
CA LYS A 119 35.48 -5.56 -18.18
C LYS A 119 36.58 -4.99 -19.09
N MET A 120 36.59 -3.68 -19.30
CA MET A 120 37.75 -3.00 -19.86
C MET A 120 38.89 -3.13 -18.84
N VAL A 121 39.75 -4.12 -19.04
CA VAL A 121 41.19 -3.85 -18.91
C VAL A 121 41.61 -3.58 -20.35
N PRO A 122 41.77 -2.31 -20.76
CA PRO A 122 42.50 -2.05 -21.97
C PRO A 122 43.96 -2.45 -21.69
N ASP A 123 44.55 -3.19 -22.62
CA ASP A 123 45.99 -3.35 -22.74
C ASP A 123 46.62 -1.95 -22.79
N SER A 124 46.97 -1.39 -21.63
CA SER A 124 47.87 -0.25 -21.52
C SER A 124 49.23 -0.81 -21.13
N ASP A 125 50.14 -0.85 -22.10
CA ASP A 125 51.56 -1.13 -21.90
C ASP A 125 52.13 -0.31 -20.74
N GLY A 126 52.76 -1.00 -19.78
CA GLY A 126 53.64 -0.41 -18.77
C GLY A 126 53.46 -1.00 -17.36
N PRO A 127 54.48 -1.64 -16.77
CA PRO A 127 54.41 -2.07 -15.37
C PRO A 127 54.58 -0.86 -14.46
N SER A 128 53.48 -0.36 -13.88
CA SER A 128 53.54 0.57 -12.74
C SER A 128 53.52 -0.20 -11.42
N PRO A 129 54.24 0.26 -10.39
CA PRO A 129 54.53 -0.54 -9.20
C PRO A 129 53.27 -0.77 -8.38
N GLY A 130 53.11 -1.99 -7.87
CA GLY A 130 51.93 -2.46 -7.15
C GLY A 130 51.50 -1.52 -6.02
N VAL A 131 50.24 -1.09 -6.08
CA VAL A 131 49.54 -0.46 -4.95
C VAL A 131 49.10 -1.57 -3.98
N SER A 132 49.46 -1.38 -2.70
CA SER A 132 49.24 -2.34 -1.62
C SER A 132 47.77 -2.78 -1.48
N PRO A 133 47.53 -4.05 -1.08
CA PRO A 133 46.18 -4.63 -0.95
C PRO A 133 45.22 -3.82 -0.07
N ASP A 134 45.72 -3.12 0.95
CA ASP A 134 44.93 -2.38 1.93
C ASP A 134 44.09 -1.23 1.33
N GLN A 135 44.46 -0.69 0.16
CA GLN A 135 43.71 0.41 -0.46
C GLN A 135 42.50 -0.05 -1.28
N ARG A 136 42.46 -1.31 -1.74
CA ARG A 136 41.34 -1.80 -2.56
C ARG A 136 40.09 -2.07 -1.74
N GLU A 137 40.25 -2.50 -0.49
CA GLU A 137 39.11 -2.81 0.38
C GLU A 137 38.41 -1.54 0.89
N ASN A 138 39.15 -0.44 1.09
CA ASN A 138 38.57 0.83 1.51
C ASN A 138 37.71 1.50 0.41
N SER A 139 37.97 1.23 -0.87
CA SER A 139 37.26 1.89 -1.98
C SER A 139 35.85 1.35 -2.21
N LEU A 140 35.60 0.06 -1.90
CA LEU A 140 34.28 -0.54 -2.10
C LEU A 140 33.35 -0.32 -0.91
N ARG A 141 33.91 0.03 0.26
CA ARG A 141 33.14 0.34 1.48
C ARG A 141 32.42 1.69 1.39
N THR A 142 32.94 2.64 0.62
CA THR A 142 32.41 4.01 0.53
C THR A 142 31.14 4.13 -0.31
N VAL A 143 30.91 3.21 -1.26
CA VAL A 143 29.76 3.31 -2.21
C VAL A 143 28.41 3.02 -1.55
N TRP A 144 28.39 2.30 -0.42
CA TRP A 144 27.16 1.94 0.30
C TRP A 144 27.05 2.54 1.71
N HIS A 145 27.94 3.47 2.07
CA HIS A 145 27.74 4.23 3.30
C HIS A 145 26.62 5.26 3.09
N VAL A 146 25.42 4.91 3.58
CA VAL A 146 24.39 5.91 3.91
C VAL A 146 25.05 6.93 4.86
N PRO A 147 25.04 8.24 4.55
CA PRO A 147 25.67 9.23 5.40
C PRO A 147 25.01 9.25 6.79
N PRO A 148 25.78 9.18 7.89
CA PRO A 148 25.23 9.39 9.22
C PRO A 148 24.97 10.89 9.39
N GLY A 149 23.79 11.35 9.00
CA GLY A 149 23.45 12.78 9.08
C GLY A 149 21.98 13.13 8.89
N LEU A 150 21.04 12.16 8.91
CA LEU A 150 19.62 12.43 8.69
C LEU A 150 18.73 12.10 9.90
N LEU A 151 19.24 12.33 11.11
CA LEU A 151 18.43 12.46 12.32
C LEU A 151 19.03 13.59 13.18
N GLN A 152 18.58 14.81 12.96
CA GLN A 152 18.65 15.83 14.00
C GLN A 152 17.48 15.55 14.95
N GLU A 153 17.79 14.88 16.06
CA GLU A 153 17.01 15.02 17.29
C GLU A 153 17.05 16.50 17.69
N GLU A 154 15.92 17.18 17.61
CA GLU A 154 15.65 18.40 18.38
C GLU A 154 15.72 18.01 19.86
N LYS A 155 16.85 18.29 20.51
CA LYS A 155 16.98 18.26 21.97
C LYS A 155 17.10 19.69 22.47
N ASP A 156 16.10 20.03 23.26
CA ASP A 156 15.88 21.31 23.93
C ASP A 156 17.15 21.89 24.55
N THR A 157 17.42 23.15 24.22
CA THR A 157 18.46 23.96 24.88
C THR A 157 17.86 24.60 26.12
N SER A 158 18.17 24.06 27.30
CA SER A 158 18.05 24.77 28.58
C SER A 158 19.44 25.14 29.08
N LEU A 159 19.75 26.45 29.13
CA LEU A 159 20.32 27.18 30.27
C LEU A 159 20.91 28.54 29.85
N ALA A 160 20.21 29.61 30.22
CA ALA A 160 20.73 30.72 31.03
C ALA A 160 19.53 31.48 31.63
#